data_AF-A0A1W9S628-F1
#
_entry.id   AF-A0A1W9S628-F1
#
_cell.length_a   1.000
_cell.length_b   1.000
_cell.length_c   1.000
_cell.angle_alpha   90.00
_cell.angle_beta   90.00
_cell.angle_gamma   90.00
#
_symmetry.space_group_name_H-M   'P 1'
#
loop_
_entity.id
_entity.type
_entity.pdbx_description
1 polymer ?
#
loop_
_entity_poly.entity_id
_entity_poly.type
_entity_poly.pdbx_seq_one_letter_code
_entity_poly.pdbx_strand_id
1 'polypeptide(L)'
;MLKIDVGRILKIWLGIFILLFVWVVLNEAGISKNRSTIVSLTGSVGLSKIEHNRGAYKLRPALPYFDAGEVVLHWTAPGDDGYEGRAEGYDVRYQPCESGPIDTESKWQNAIQVEGEPQPSPAGQMDSMIVSGLEWGESYYFCIKSFDEEYNLSGLSNSPLITADTITYDFIPGDANGNGVLDGSDVIYLVSYLKGYNQPPNPLLAGDANGDCLVIGSDVIYLVMYFKGIGPQPIRGDCKKQI
;
A
#
# COMPACT_ATOMS: atom_id res chain seq x y z
N MET A 1 -2.67 53.74 -58.63
CA MET A 1 -3.16 52.34 -58.64
C MET A 1 -2.12 51.47 -57.95
N LEU A 2 -2.27 51.24 -56.64
CA LEU A 2 -1.36 50.40 -55.85
C LEU A 2 -1.55 48.94 -56.29
N LYS A 3 -0.54 48.38 -56.97
CA LYS A 3 -0.52 46.96 -57.31
C LYS A 3 -0.26 46.17 -56.03
N ILE A 4 -1.29 45.51 -55.52
CA ILE A 4 -1.16 44.53 -54.44
C ILE A 4 -0.37 43.36 -55.01
N ASP A 5 0.87 43.21 -54.58
CA ASP A 5 1.73 42.09 -54.96
C ASP A 5 1.30 40.85 -54.19
N VAL A 6 0.37 40.10 -54.80
CA VAL A 6 -0.17 38.84 -54.27
C VAL A 6 0.95 37.83 -53.97
N GLY A 7 2.05 37.87 -54.73
CA GLY A 7 3.21 37.00 -54.50
C GLY A 7 3.97 37.33 -53.21
N ARG A 8 4.04 38.62 -52.83
CA ARG A 8 4.60 39.04 -51.53
C ARG A 8 3.72 38.64 -50.36
N ILE A 9 2.40 38.76 -50.51
CA ILE A 9 1.44 38.37 -49.47
C ILE A 9 1.48 36.85 -49.26
N LEU A 10 1.51 36.06 -50.34
CA LEU A 10 1.58 34.60 -50.24
C LEU A 10 2.85 34.11 -49.54
N LYS A 11 4.00 34.78 -49.76
CA LYS A 11 5.27 34.48 -49.07
C LYS A 11 5.24 34.82 -47.59
N ILE A 12 4.58 35.93 -47.21
CA ILE A 12 4.40 36.31 -45.80
C ILE A 12 3.48 35.31 -45.10
N TRP A 13 2.38 34.92 -45.74
CA TRP A 13 1.45 33.92 -45.20
C TRP A 13 2.08 32.53 -45.10
N LEU A 14 2.87 32.08 -46.08
CA LEU A 14 3.64 30.84 -45.97
C LEU A 14 4.66 30.90 -44.82
N GLY A 15 5.35 32.03 -44.66
CA GLY A 15 6.32 32.21 -43.58
C GLY A 15 5.69 32.17 -42.19
N ILE A 16 4.55 32.82 -42.01
CA ILE A 16 3.78 32.80 -40.75
C ILE A 16 3.21 31.41 -40.48
N PHE A 17 2.71 30.71 -41.51
CA PHE A 17 2.19 29.35 -41.36
C PHE A 17 3.30 28.35 -41.03
N ILE A 18 4.49 28.48 -41.64
CA ILE A 18 5.67 27.69 -41.30
C ILE A 18 6.15 28.03 -39.88
N LEU A 19 6.15 29.30 -39.45
CA LEU A 19 6.54 29.68 -38.09
C LEU A 19 5.54 29.19 -37.03
N LEU A 20 4.24 29.24 -37.30
CA LEU A 20 3.20 28.67 -36.43
C LEU A 20 3.26 27.14 -36.41
N PHE A 21 3.51 26.50 -37.55
CA PHE A 21 3.65 25.05 -37.64
C PHE A 21 4.95 24.58 -36.97
N VAL A 22 6.05 25.32 -37.13
CA VAL A 22 7.31 25.08 -36.40
C VAL A 22 7.12 25.38 -34.91
N TRP A 23 6.34 26.38 -34.50
CA TRP A 23 6.06 26.63 -33.09
C TRP A 23 5.14 25.56 -32.47
N VAL A 24 4.13 25.06 -33.20
CA VAL A 24 3.28 23.93 -32.78
C VAL A 24 4.11 22.64 -32.73
N VAL A 25 4.91 22.36 -33.75
CA VAL A 25 5.81 21.20 -33.78
C VAL A 25 6.93 21.32 -32.76
N LEU A 26 7.42 22.52 -32.39
CA LEU A 26 8.39 22.73 -31.31
C LEU A 26 7.74 22.72 -29.92
N ASN A 27 6.46 23.06 -29.78
CA ASN A 27 5.71 22.86 -28.54
C ASN A 27 5.32 21.38 -28.33
N GLU A 28 5.08 20.63 -29.41
CA GLU A 28 4.91 19.17 -29.35
C GLU A 28 6.27 18.43 -29.25
N ALA A 29 7.33 18.95 -29.87
CA ALA A 29 8.71 18.43 -29.73
C ALA A 29 9.43 18.95 -28.48
N GLY A 30 8.77 19.79 -27.68
CA GLY A 30 9.14 20.11 -26.30
C GLY A 30 8.72 19.01 -25.30
N ILE A 31 8.06 17.95 -25.77
CA ILE A 31 7.69 16.79 -24.97
C ILE A 31 8.84 15.77 -24.99
N SER A 32 9.91 16.09 -24.27
CA SER A 32 10.83 15.12 -23.65
C SER A 32 11.83 15.88 -22.77
N LYS A 33 11.35 16.64 -21.77
CA LYS A 33 12.09 16.56 -20.50
C LYS A 33 11.80 15.16 -20.00
N ASN A 34 12.83 14.32 -19.92
CA ASN A 34 12.76 12.95 -19.46
C ASN A 34 11.99 12.89 -18.13
N ARG A 35 10.67 12.70 -18.17
CA ARG A 35 9.89 12.47 -16.95
C ARG A 35 10.16 11.04 -16.57
N SER A 36 11.10 10.86 -15.66
CA SER A 36 11.53 9.58 -15.16
C SER A 36 10.34 8.87 -14.53
N THR A 37 9.70 8.02 -15.32
CA THR A 37 8.43 7.40 -14.98
C THR A 37 8.70 6.02 -14.42
N ILE A 38 8.11 5.69 -13.29
CA ILE A 38 8.18 4.34 -12.74
C ILE A 38 7.31 3.43 -13.60
N VAL A 39 7.93 2.51 -14.33
CA VAL A 39 7.21 1.64 -15.29
C VAL A 39 6.80 0.30 -14.66
N SER A 40 7.46 -0.11 -13.59
CA SER A 40 7.25 -1.41 -12.93
C SER A 40 7.04 -1.23 -11.43
N LEU A 41 5.79 -0.95 -11.06
CA LEU A 41 5.29 -1.15 -9.71
C LEU A 41 4.73 -2.57 -9.61
N THR A 42 5.20 -3.30 -8.62
CA THR A 42 4.74 -4.66 -8.29
C THR A 42 4.40 -4.72 -6.81
N GLY A 43 3.55 -5.67 -6.44
CA GLY A 43 3.20 -5.91 -5.06
C GLY A 43 3.45 -7.35 -4.68
N SER A 44 3.76 -7.55 -3.41
CA SER A 44 3.73 -8.87 -2.78
C SER A 44 3.05 -8.77 -1.42
N VAL A 45 2.52 -9.92 -1.00
CA VAL A 45 2.09 -10.16 0.38
C VAL A 45 3.17 -10.96 1.09
N GLY A 46 3.20 -10.95 2.42
CA GLY A 46 4.15 -11.74 3.18
C GLY A 46 4.09 -13.22 2.81
N LEU A 47 5.18 -13.96 2.95
CA LEU A 47 5.13 -15.42 2.85
C LEU A 47 5.14 -16.01 4.26
N SER A 48 3.98 -16.34 4.82
CA SER A 48 3.90 -17.19 6.02
C SER A 48 3.95 -18.67 5.62
N LYS A 49 5.13 -19.14 5.17
CA LYS A 49 5.34 -20.58 5.03
C LYS A 49 5.69 -21.18 6.39
N ILE A 50 4.69 -21.32 7.27
CA ILE A 50 4.80 -22.26 8.40
C ILE A 50 4.50 -23.65 7.85
N GLU A 51 5.56 -24.38 7.49
CA GLU A 51 5.46 -25.83 7.36
C GLU A 51 5.10 -26.38 8.75
N HIS A 52 3.90 -26.94 8.86
CA HIS A 52 3.39 -27.61 10.06
C HIS A 52 4.21 -28.87 10.36
N ASN A 53 5.45 -28.71 10.84
CA ASN A 53 6.28 -29.81 11.28
C ASN A 53 5.93 -30.13 12.74
N ARG A 54 5.26 -31.27 12.93
CA ARG A 54 5.09 -31.91 14.24
C ARG A 54 6.47 -32.30 14.78
N GLY A 55 7.15 -31.39 15.45
CA GLY A 55 8.39 -31.66 16.17
C GLY A 55 9.44 -30.57 16.03
N ALA A 56 9.87 -30.05 17.19
CA ALA A 56 11.00 -29.14 17.42
C ALA A 56 10.83 -27.69 16.90
N TYR A 57 10.57 -26.79 17.84
CA TYR A 57 10.63 -25.33 17.69
C TYR A 57 12.07 -24.89 17.41
N LYS A 58 12.51 -24.96 16.16
CA LYS A 58 13.72 -24.26 15.73
C LYS A 58 13.30 -22.85 15.34
N LEU A 59 13.47 -21.90 16.25
CA LEU A 59 13.26 -20.47 15.99
C LEU A 59 14.07 -20.08 14.75
N ARG A 60 13.38 -19.81 13.65
CA ARG A 60 13.96 -19.08 12.53
C ARG A 60 14.12 -17.62 12.97
N PRO A 61 15.16 -16.91 12.47
CA PRO A 61 15.29 -15.48 12.72
C PRO A 61 13.98 -14.79 12.32
N ALA A 62 13.52 -13.85 13.14
CA ALA A 62 12.26 -13.13 12.96
C ALA A 62 12.17 -12.64 11.51
N LEU A 63 11.26 -13.25 10.75
CA LEU A 63 10.79 -12.61 9.51
C LEU A 63 10.13 -11.29 9.93
N PRO A 64 10.21 -10.22 9.14
CA PRO A 64 9.34 -9.08 9.36
C PRO A 64 7.90 -9.61 9.46
N TYR A 65 7.30 -9.47 10.64
CA TYR A 65 5.94 -9.90 10.89
C TYR A 65 5.06 -8.90 10.14
N PHE A 66 4.38 -9.36 9.09
CA PHE A 66 3.43 -8.54 8.34
C PHE A 66 2.10 -8.55 9.06
N ASP A 67 1.53 -7.36 9.27
CA ASP A 67 0.20 -7.22 9.85
C ASP A 67 -0.87 -7.45 8.77
N ALA A 68 -2.07 -7.91 9.14
CA ALA A 68 -3.14 -8.03 8.17
C ALA A 68 -3.56 -6.64 7.68
N GLY A 69 -3.94 -6.54 6.40
CA GLY A 69 -4.19 -5.25 5.78
C GLY A 69 -2.92 -4.53 5.34
N GLU A 70 -1.79 -5.23 5.26
CA GLU A 70 -0.56 -4.73 4.66
C GLU A 70 -0.37 -5.18 3.20
N VAL A 71 0.32 -4.36 2.43
CA VAL A 71 0.84 -4.68 1.10
C VAL A 71 2.27 -4.20 1.02
N VAL A 72 3.19 -5.06 0.53
CA VAL A 72 4.55 -4.63 0.21
C VAL A 72 4.62 -4.24 -1.25
N LEU A 73 4.88 -2.96 -1.50
CA LEU A 73 5.13 -2.45 -2.83
C LEU A 73 6.63 -2.48 -3.13
N HIS A 74 6.95 -2.81 -4.37
CA HIS A 74 8.30 -2.84 -4.90
C HIS A 74 8.34 -2.15 -6.26
N TRP A 75 9.34 -1.30 -6.47
CA TRP A 75 9.58 -0.64 -7.74
C TRP A 75 11.07 -0.39 -7.97
N THR A 76 11.41 -0.04 -9.21
CA THR A 76 12.75 0.43 -9.57
C THR A 76 12.77 1.96 -9.47
N ALA A 77 13.72 2.50 -8.71
CA ALA A 77 13.92 3.93 -8.54
C ALA A 77 14.17 4.59 -9.91
N PRO A 78 13.38 5.61 -10.29
CA PRO A 78 13.61 6.36 -11.51
C PRO A 78 14.84 7.27 -11.36
N GLY A 79 15.48 7.63 -12.47
CA GLY A 79 16.42 8.75 -12.46
C GLY A 79 15.71 10.08 -12.30
N ASP A 80 16.47 11.17 -12.37
CA ASP A 80 15.92 12.52 -12.44
C ASP A 80 15.69 12.89 -13.92
N ASP A 81 16.73 12.69 -14.75
CA ASP A 81 16.72 12.88 -16.21
C ASP A 81 16.75 11.54 -16.98
N GLY A 82 15.86 10.61 -16.64
CA GLY A 82 15.75 9.28 -17.26
C GLY A 82 16.36 8.20 -16.37
N TYR A 83 17.60 7.78 -16.66
CA TYR A 83 18.33 6.76 -15.87
C TYR A 83 19.50 7.34 -15.06
N GLU A 84 19.71 8.65 -15.10
CA GLU A 84 20.76 9.34 -14.34
C GLU A 84 20.14 10.20 -13.26
N GLY A 85 20.87 10.39 -12.14
CA GLY A 85 20.37 11.13 -10.99
C GLY A 85 19.48 10.31 -10.07
N ARG A 86 18.63 11.00 -9.31
CA ARG A 86 17.79 10.46 -8.25
C ARG A 86 16.58 11.38 -8.14
N ALA A 87 15.37 10.83 -8.13
CA ALA A 87 14.18 11.61 -7.82
C ALA A 87 14.27 12.21 -6.40
N GLU A 88 13.61 13.34 -6.16
CA GLU A 88 13.53 13.96 -4.84
C GLU A 88 12.57 13.18 -3.92
N GLY A 89 11.49 12.64 -4.48
CA GLY A 89 10.53 11.84 -3.71
C GLY A 89 9.51 11.09 -4.55
N TYR A 90 8.58 10.46 -3.82
CA TYR A 90 7.46 9.70 -4.37
C TYR A 90 6.13 10.23 -3.81
N ASP A 91 5.08 10.15 -4.63
CA ASP A 91 3.67 10.19 -4.21
C ASP A 91 3.10 8.82 -4.56
N VAL A 92 2.72 8.03 -3.56
CA VAL A 92 2.10 6.72 -3.75
C VAL A 92 0.63 6.83 -3.44
N ARG A 93 -0.22 6.28 -4.32
CA ARG A 93 -1.67 6.31 -4.13
C ARG A 93 -2.31 4.95 -4.33
N TYR A 94 -3.46 4.78 -3.71
CA TYR A 94 -4.27 3.58 -3.86
C TYR A 94 -5.76 3.90 -3.95
N GLN A 95 -6.53 2.97 -4.49
CA GLN A 95 -7.99 3.00 -4.45
C GLN A 95 -8.58 1.58 -4.45
N PRO A 96 -9.81 1.38 -3.90
CA PRO A 96 -10.48 0.08 -3.89
C PRO A 96 -10.64 -0.52 -5.29
N CYS A 97 -10.59 -1.85 -5.42
CA CYS A 97 -10.69 -2.56 -6.69
C CYS A 97 -11.93 -2.17 -7.51
N GLU A 98 -13.06 -1.90 -6.86
CA GLU A 98 -14.31 -1.45 -7.47
C GLU A 98 -14.21 -0.12 -8.23
N SER A 99 -13.21 0.71 -7.91
CA SER A 99 -12.93 1.97 -8.62
C SER A 99 -12.08 1.78 -9.90
N GLY A 100 -11.63 0.55 -10.18
CA GLY A 100 -10.78 0.21 -11.32
C GLY A 100 -9.33 0.68 -11.18
N PRO A 101 -8.47 0.48 -12.20
CA PRO A 101 -7.06 0.91 -12.17
C PRO A 101 -6.91 2.44 -12.20
N ILE A 102 -5.83 2.94 -11.58
CA ILE A 102 -5.46 4.37 -11.58
C ILE A 102 -4.67 4.68 -12.86
N ASP A 103 -5.39 4.81 -13.98
CA ASP A 103 -4.85 4.94 -15.34
C ASP A 103 -5.11 6.31 -16.00
N THR A 104 -5.73 7.24 -15.26
CA THR A 104 -6.04 8.59 -15.73
C THR A 104 -5.76 9.60 -14.63
N GLU A 105 -5.45 10.83 -15.04
CA GLU A 105 -5.12 11.90 -14.09
C GLU A 105 -6.31 12.30 -13.19
N SER A 106 -7.53 12.12 -13.68
CA SER A 106 -8.74 12.31 -12.87
C SER A 106 -8.84 11.24 -11.77
N LYS A 107 -8.51 9.97 -12.05
CA LYS A 107 -8.47 8.94 -11.02
C LYS A 107 -7.33 9.17 -10.04
N TRP A 108 -6.16 9.59 -10.53
CA TRP A 108 -5.03 9.96 -9.67
C TRP A 108 -5.39 11.01 -8.61
N GLN A 109 -6.12 12.06 -9.01
CA GLN A 109 -6.56 13.12 -8.11
C GLN A 109 -7.55 12.65 -7.04
N ASN A 110 -8.36 11.62 -7.33
CA ASN A 110 -9.35 11.07 -6.41
C ASN A 110 -8.82 9.89 -5.58
N ALA A 111 -7.70 9.28 -5.99
CA ALA A 111 -7.06 8.20 -5.26
C ALA A 111 -6.50 8.70 -3.91
N ILE A 112 -6.47 7.79 -2.95
CA ILE A 112 -6.02 8.08 -1.59
C ILE A 112 -4.50 8.04 -1.56
N GLN A 113 -3.89 9.10 -1.03
CA GLN A 113 -2.44 9.18 -0.86
C GLN A 113 -1.99 8.32 0.33
N VAL A 114 -0.91 7.57 0.13
CA VAL A 114 -0.18 6.85 1.16
C VAL A 114 0.81 7.81 1.80
N GLU A 115 1.09 7.64 3.09
CA GLU A 115 2.08 8.43 3.81
C GLU A 115 3.31 7.58 4.13
N GLY A 116 4.48 8.23 4.29
CA GLY A 116 5.71 7.56 4.72
C GLY A 116 6.50 6.92 3.58
N GLU A 117 6.41 7.48 2.37
CA GLU A 117 7.22 7.07 1.24
C GLU A 117 8.72 7.13 1.58
N PRO A 118 9.51 6.13 1.15
CA PRO A 118 10.93 6.14 1.38
C PRO A 118 11.60 7.23 0.56
N GLN A 119 12.75 7.67 1.05
CA GLN A 119 13.70 8.45 0.28
C GLN A 119 14.17 7.64 -0.95
N PRO A 120 14.03 8.14 -2.19
CA PRO A 120 14.38 7.40 -3.41
C PRO A 120 15.79 6.83 -3.38
N SER A 121 16.04 5.65 -3.94
CA SER A 121 17.41 5.18 -4.18
C SER A 121 17.99 5.78 -5.48
N PRO A 122 19.32 5.68 -5.72
CA PRO A 122 19.88 6.01 -7.03
C PRO A 122 19.16 5.26 -8.16
N ALA A 123 19.07 5.90 -9.33
CA ALA A 123 18.40 5.34 -10.50
C ALA A 123 18.77 3.87 -10.77
N GLY A 124 17.76 3.03 -11.01
CA GLY A 124 17.93 1.61 -11.32
C GLY A 124 18.06 0.69 -10.10
N GLN A 125 18.15 1.22 -8.88
CA GLN A 125 18.06 0.42 -7.66
C GLN A 125 16.59 0.08 -7.32
N MET A 126 16.39 -0.93 -6.49
CA MET A 126 15.07 -1.36 -6.07
C MET A 126 14.67 -0.68 -4.76
N ASP A 127 13.53 -0.01 -4.78
CA ASP A 127 12.89 0.57 -3.61
C ASP A 127 11.65 -0.23 -3.21
N SER A 128 11.26 -0.07 -1.96
CA SER A 128 10.08 -0.73 -1.42
C SER A 128 9.44 0.06 -0.29
N MET A 129 8.14 -0.12 -0.12
CA MET A 129 7.41 0.36 1.06
C MET A 129 6.34 -0.63 1.50
N ILE A 130 5.94 -0.54 2.76
CA ILE A 130 4.78 -1.24 3.30
C ILE A 130 3.63 -0.25 3.35
N VAL A 131 2.51 -0.59 2.72
CA VAL A 131 1.24 0.14 2.84
C VAL A 131 0.38 -0.60 3.87
N SER A 132 0.12 0.04 5.00
CA SER A 132 -0.64 -0.52 6.11
C SER A 132 -2.04 0.10 6.25
N GLY A 133 -2.90 -0.52 7.07
CA GLY A 133 -4.22 0.03 7.38
C GLY A 133 -5.27 -0.19 6.29
N LEU A 134 -5.00 -1.09 5.34
CA LEU A 134 -5.97 -1.52 4.33
C LEU A 134 -6.94 -2.55 4.91
N GLU A 135 -8.09 -2.73 4.27
CA GLU A 135 -8.98 -3.82 4.64
C GLU A 135 -8.37 -5.15 4.18
N TRP A 136 -7.98 -5.97 5.15
CA TRP A 136 -7.47 -7.33 4.95
C TRP A 136 -8.32 -8.20 4.01
N GLY A 137 -7.69 -8.73 2.96
CA GLY A 137 -8.35 -9.52 1.93
C GLY A 137 -9.14 -8.74 0.89
N GLU A 138 -9.25 -7.44 1.05
CA GLU A 138 -9.71 -6.57 -0.03
C GLU A 138 -8.59 -6.31 -1.02
N SER A 139 -8.97 -6.06 -2.27
CA SER A 139 -8.02 -5.77 -3.33
C SER A 139 -8.02 -4.29 -3.68
N TYR A 140 -6.83 -3.77 -3.93
CA TYR A 140 -6.60 -2.36 -4.21
C TYR A 140 -5.74 -2.20 -5.45
N TYR A 141 -6.02 -1.14 -6.21
CA TYR A 141 -5.14 -0.67 -7.25
C TYR A 141 -4.18 0.35 -6.68
N PHE A 142 -2.90 0.21 -6.98
CA PHE A 142 -1.85 1.14 -6.56
C PHE A 142 -1.29 1.89 -7.76
N CYS A 143 -0.72 3.07 -7.55
CA CYS A 143 -0.01 3.84 -8.56
C CYS A 143 0.99 4.77 -7.87
N ILE A 144 2.11 5.04 -8.52
CA ILE A 144 3.18 5.87 -7.98
C ILE A 144 3.61 6.91 -9.02
N LYS A 145 3.94 8.10 -8.53
CA LYS A 145 4.68 9.12 -9.28
C LYS A 145 5.94 9.50 -8.52
N SER A 146 6.99 9.81 -9.25
CA SER A 146 8.16 10.50 -8.72
C SER A 146 8.05 12.00 -8.98
N PHE A 147 8.77 12.79 -8.20
CA PHE A 147 8.96 14.22 -8.43
C PHE A 147 10.41 14.64 -8.21
N ASP A 148 10.80 15.74 -8.86
CA ASP A 148 12.11 16.41 -8.73
C ASP A 148 12.10 17.51 -7.65
N GLU A 149 13.22 18.20 -7.45
CA GLU A 149 13.38 19.26 -6.44
C GLU A 149 12.47 20.47 -6.68
N GLU A 150 11.96 20.64 -7.90
CA GLU A 150 10.95 21.65 -8.25
C GLU A 150 9.51 21.13 -8.18
N TYR A 151 9.29 19.92 -7.65
CA TYR A 151 8.00 19.24 -7.54
C TYR A 151 7.31 18.96 -8.89
N ASN A 152 8.07 18.78 -9.97
CA ASN A 152 7.52 18.33 -11.25
C ASN A 152 7.23 16.83 -11.18
N LEU A 153 5.96 16.46 -11.26
CA LEU A 153 5.53 15.07 -11.25
C LEU A 153 5.82 14.34 -12.57
N SER A 154 6.18 13.07 -12.44
CA SER A 154 6.30 12.10 -13.53
C SER A 154 4.94 11.77 -14.17
N GLY A 155 4.97 10.97 -15.25
CA GLY A 155 3.77 10.27 -15.70
C GLY A 155 3.30 9.22 -14.68
N LEU A 156 2.07 8.73 -14.85
CA LEU A 156 1.53 7.62 -14.05
C LEU A 156 2.34 6.34 -14.27
N SER A 157 2.57 5.59 -13.20
CA SER A 157 3.06 4.22 -13.31
C SER A 157 2.00 3.27 -13.87
N ASN A 158 2.37 2.01 -14.08
CA ASN A 158 1.36 0.94 -14.17
C ASN A 158 0.54 0.88 -12.87
N SER A 159 -0.67 0.33 -12.94
CA SER A 159 -1.56 0.20 -11.78
C SER A 159 -1.86 -1.26 -11.44
N PRO A 160 -0.99 -1.94 -10.66
CA PRO A 160 -1.21 -3.34 -10.29
C PRO A 160 -2.38 -3.47 -9.32
N LEU A 161 -3.17 -4.54 -9.50
CA LEU A 161 -4.17 -4.99 -8.54
C LEU A 161 -3.48 -5.92 -7.53
N ILE A 162 -3.53 -5.57 -6.25
CA ILE A 162 -2.91 -6.34 -5.18
C ILE A 162 -3.94 -6.55 -4.07
N THR A 163 -4.10 -7.80 -3.63
CA THR A 163 -4.93 -8.13 -2.48
C THR A 163 -4.15 -7.87 -1.20
N ALA A 164 -4.68 -7.00 -0.34
CA ALA A 164 -4.09 -6.74 0.97
C ALA A 164 -4.03 -8.02 1.78
N ASP A 165 -2.95 -8.17 2.55
CA ASP A 165 -2.59 -9.46 3.09
C ASP A 165 -3.76 -10.05 3.89
N THR A 166 -4.20 -11.22 3.42
CA THR A 166 -5.18 -12.05 4.12
C THR A 166 -4.50 -12.90 5.15
N ILE A 167 -3.15 -13.02 5.10
CA ILE A 167 -2.36 -13.81 6.03
C ILE A 167 -2.99 -13.56 7.35
N THR A 168 -3.58 -14.65 7.79
CA THR A 168 -4.13 -14.85 9.09
C THR A 168 -3.17 -14.16 10.00
N TYR A 169 -3.57 -13.01 10.52
CA TYR A 169 -3.26 -12.57 11.86
C TYR A 169 -3.14 -13.88 12.66
N ASP A 170 -1.95 -14.46 12.75
CA ASP A 170 -1.75 -15.78 13.35
C ASP A 170 -1.59 -15.49 14.83
N PHE A 171 -2.58 -14.77 15.36
CA PHE A 171 -2.78 -14.68 16.77
C PHE A 171 -3.35 -16.01 17.20
N ILE A 172 -2.85 -16.50 18.31
CA ILE A 172 -3.48 -17.59 19.01
C ILE A 172 -4.77 -17.00 19.59
N PRO A 173 -5.98 -17.50 19.25
CA PRO A 173 -7.19 -17.00 19.87
C PRO A 173 -7.04 -17.06 21.40
N GLY A 174 -7.33 -15.94 22.06
CA GLY A 174 -7.14 -15.81 23.49
C GLY A 174 -5.77 -15.30 23.95
N ASP A 175 -4.76 -15.20 23.09
CA ASP A 175 -3.46 -14.56 23.38
C ASP A 175 -3.61 -13.03 23.30
N ALA A 176 -4.31 -12.49 24.30
CA ALA A 176 -4.72 -11.09 24.32
C ALA A 176 -3.53 -10.13 24.40
N ASN A 177 -2.37 -10.58 24.89
CA ASN A 177 -1.17 -9.74 25.02
C ASN A 177 -0.19 -9.89 23.83
N GLY A 178 -0.44 -10.84 22.92
CA GLY A 178 0.31 -11.03 21.68
C GLY A 178 1.72 -11.58 21.86
N ASN A 179 2.00 -12.28 22.98
CA ASN A 179 3.33 -12.82 23.27
C ASN A 179 3.61 -14.18 22.59
N GLY A 180 2.63 -14.74 21.89
CA GLY A 180 2.68 -16.04 21.23
C GLY A 180 2.42 -17.23 22.15
N VAL A 181 1.93 -17.00 23.37
CA VAL A 181 1.70 -18.01 24.41
C VAL A 181 0.37 -17.76 25.11
N LEU A 182 -0.59 -18.66 24.89
CA LEU A 182 -1.88 -18.65 25.59
C LEU A 182 -1.74 -19.12 27.05
N ASP A 183 -1.69 -18.20 28.00
CA ASP A 183 -1.56 -18.48 29.43
C ASP A 183 -2.33 -17.49 30.35
N GLY A 184 -2.07 -17.55 31.67
CA GLY A 184 -2.76 -16.70 32.64
C GLY A 184 -2.47 -15.20 32.49
N SER A 185 -1.39 -14.82 31.80
CA SER A 185 -1.05 -13.43 31.53
C SER A 185 -2.02 -12.79 30.53
N ASP A 186 -2.64 -13.56 29.64
CA ASP A 186 -3.66 -13.08 28.72
C ASP A 186 -4.96 -12.71 29.42
N VAL A 187 -5.35 -13.52 30.41
CA VAL A 187 -6.50 -13.22 31.27
C VAL A 187 -6.28 -11.89 31.99
N ILE A 188 -5.07 -11.69 32.54
CA ILE A 188 -4.72 -10.46 33.25
C ILE A 188 -4.69 -9.27 32.29
N TYR A 189 -4.14 -9.45 31.08
CA TYR A 189 -4.09 -8.41 30.07
C TYR A 189 -5.50 -7.99 29.65
N LEU A 190 -6.36 -8.95 29.33
CA LEU A 190 -7.73 -8.71 28.90
C LEU A 190 -8.58 -8.05 29.98
N VAL A 191 -8.43 -8.46 31.25
CA VAL A 191 -9.07 -7.78 32.39
C VAL A 191 -8.58 -6.33 32.53
N SER A 192 -7.30 -6.08 32.30
CA SER A 192 -6.71 -4.74 32.40
C SER A 192 -7.17 -3.83 31.25
N TYR A 193 -7.27 -4.37 30.03
CA TYR A 193 -7.86 -3.71 28.88
C TYR A 193 -9.33 -3.34 29.11
N LEU A 194 -10.16 -4.27 29.57
CA LEU A 194 -11.59 -4.01 29.83
C LEU A 194 -11.82 -2.97 30.94
N LYS A 195 -10.83 -2.76 31.80
CA LYS A 195 -10.82 -1.69 32.82
C LYS A 195 -10.27 -0.35 32.31
N GLY A 196 -9.79 -0.30 31.07
CA GLY A 196 -9.22 0.90 30.45
C GLY A 196 -7.78 1.20 30.85
N TYR A 197 -7.06 0.24 31.43
CA TYR A 197 -5.66 0.44 31.85
C TYR A 197 -4.64 0.12 30.75
N ASN A 198 -4.98 -0.81 29.85
CA ASN A 198 -4.11 -1.23 28.75
C ASN A 198 -4.66 -0.78 27.39
N GLN A 199 -3.77 -0.75 26.40
CA GLN A 199 -4.15 -0.65 24.98
C GLN A 199 -4.99 -1.88 24.57
N PRO A 200 -5.86 -1.75 23.55
CA PRO A 200 -6.59 -2.89 23.01
C PRO A 200 -5.62 -3.99 22.57
N PRO A 201 -6.02 -5.28 22.69
CA PRO A 201 -5.34 -6.36 21.99
C PRO A 201 -5.12 -5.98 20.52
N ASN A 202 -3.96 -6.34 19.97
CA ASN A 202 -3.65 -6.13 18.57
C ASN A 202 -3.29 -7.48 17.92
N PRO A 203 -4.17 -8.07 17.10
CA PRO A 203 -5.48 -7.56 16.69
C PRO A 203 -6.48 -7.59 17.84
N LEU A 204 -7.54 -6.78 17.76
CA LEU A 204 -8.62 -6.81 18.77
C LEU A 204 -9.17 -8.24 18.95
N LEU A 205 -9.27 -8.99 17.85
CA LEU A 205 -9.73 -10.38 17.82
C LEU A 205 -8.85 -11.35 18.63
N ALA A 206 -7.61 -11.00 18.99
CA ALA A 206 -6.80 -11.83 19.88
C ALA A 206 -7.39 -11.90 21.30
N GLY A 207 -8.14 -10.88 21.70
CA GLY A 207 -8.91 -10.86 22.94
C GLY A 207 -10.30 -11.51 22.84
N ASP A 208 -10.79 -11.84 21.63
CA ASP A 208 -12.06 -12.54 21.40
C ASP A 208 -11.79 -14.05 21.50
N ALA A 209 -11.98 -14.59 22.70
CA ALA A 209 -11.64 -15.98 23.00
C ALA A 209 -12.76 -16.94 22.58
N ASN A 210 -14.01 -16.46 22.53
CA ASN A 210 -15.18 -17.30 22.23
C ASN A 210 -15.61 -17.23 20.76
N GLY A 211 -15.01 -16.33 19.97
CA GLY A 211 -15.24 -16.13 18.54
C GLY A 211 -16.55 -15.41 18.23
N ASP A 212 -17.12 -14.65 19.18
CA ASP A 212 -18.41 -13.96 19.03
C ASP A 212 -18.29 -12.54 18.47
N CYS A 213 -17.07 -12.11 18.13
CA CYS A 213 -16.71 -10.82 17.56
C CYS A 213 -16.81 -9.64 18.52
N LEU A 214 -16.98 -9.90 19.82
CA LEU A 214 -16.93 -8.92 20.88
C LEU A 214 -15.75 -9.26 21.79
N VAL A 215 -15.05 -8.23 22.27
CA VAL A 215 -14.00 -8.40 23.29
C VAL A 215 -14.52 -7.81 24.60
N ILE A 216 -15.16 -8.65 25.40
CA ILE A 216 -15.87 -8.26 26.61
C ILE A 216 -15.60 -9.25 27.76
N GLY A 217 -16.33 -9.11 28.87
CA GLY A 217 -16.14 -9.98 30.03
C GLY A 217 -16.41 -11.47 29.76
N SER A 218 -17.15 -11.83 28.70
CA SER A 218 -17.37 -13.23 28.30
C SER A 218 -16.08 -13.91 27.86
N ASP A 219 -15.17 -13.20 27.21
CA ASP A 219 -13.89 -13.73 26.75
C ASP A 219 -12.97 -14.07 27.90
N VAL A 220 -12.94 -13.20 28.92
CA VAL A 220 -12.24 -13.47 30.18
C VAL A 220 -12.78 -14.75 30.83
N ILE A 221 -14.11 -14.89 30.90
CA ILE A 221 -14.75 -16.09 31.46
C ILE A 221 -14.40 -17.33 30.63
N TYR A 222 -14.40 -17.21 29.30
CA TYR A 222 -14.07 -18.29 28.38
C TYR A 222 -12.64 -18.79 28.59
N LEU A 223 -11.66 -17.89 28.66
CA LEU A 223 -10.26 -18.22 28.95
C LEU A 223 -10.11 -18.91 30.31
N VAL A 224 -10.79 -18.40 31.35
CA VAL A 224 -10.76 -19.02 32.68
C VAL A 224 -11.35 -20.43 32.64
N MET A 225 -12.42 -20.66 31.88
CA MET A 225 -13.01 -22.00 31.72
C MET A 225 -12.08 -22.95 30.98
N TYR A 226 -11.42 -22.47 29.92
CA TYR A 226 -10.43 -23.23 29.17
C TYR A 226 -9.24 -23.64 30.05
N PHE A 227 -8.61 -22.70 30.77
CA PHE A 227 -7.47 -23.00 31.65
C PHE A 227 -7.82 -23.93 32.82
N LYS A 228 -9.09 -23.96 33.23
CA LYS A 228 -9.60 -24.93 34.22
C LYS A 228 -9.85 -26.32 33.63
N GLY A 229 -9.69 -26.52 32.32
CA GLY A 229 -9.99 -27.77 31.63
C GLY A 229 -11.48 -28.09 31.55
N ILE A 230 -12.35 -27.09 31.77
CA ILE A 230 -13.81 -27.24 31.75
C ILE A 230 -14.37 -26.84 30.38
N GLY A 231 -13.78 -25.82 29.74
CA GLY A 231 -14.20 -25.28 28.45
C GLY A 231 -13.35 -25.76 27.27
N PRO A 232 -13.86 -25.61 26.03
CA PRO A 232 -13.10 -25.86 24.80
C PRO A 232 -11.96 -24.85 24.64
N GLN A 233 -11.03 -25.15 23.73
CA GLN A 233 -9.97 -24.21 23.34
C GLN A 233 -10.55 -22.94 22.70
N PRO A 234 -9.92 -21.76 22.89
CA PRO A 234 -10.32 -20.54 22.20
C PRO A 234 -10.42 -20.71 20.69
N ILE A 235 -11.38 -19.99 20.09
CA ILE A 235 -11.74 -20.12 18.67
C ILE A 235 -11.62 -18.77 17.99
N ARG A 236 -11.11 -18.77 16.76
CA ARG A 236 -11.07 -17.59 15.91
C ARG A 236 -12.48 -17.26 15.39
N GLY A 237 -12.99 -16.06 15.70
CA GLY A 237 -14.24 -15.55 15.14
C GLY A 237 -14.14 -15.18 13.64
N ASP A 238 -15.19 -15.46 12.87
CA ASP A 238 -15.36 -15.00 11.47
C ASP A 238 -16.19 -13.70 11.46
N CYS A 239 -15.55 -12.60 11.85
CA CYS A 239 -16.22 -11.32 12.08
C CYS A 239 -16.52 -10.52 10.81
N LYS A 240 -16.29 -11.11 9.63
CA LYS A 240 -16.59 -10.51 8.33
C LYS A 240 -18.10 -10.53 7.96
N LYS A 241 -18.97 -11.17 8.75
CA LYS A 241 -20.38 -11.41 8.40
C LYS A 241 -21.43 -10.58 9.17
N GLN A 242 -21.04 -9.56 9.94
CA GLN A 242 -21.97 -8.82 10.81
C GLN A 242 -22.25 -7.37 10.39
N ILE A 243 -22.04 -7.01 9.12
CA ILE A 243 -22.45 -5.69 8.58
C ILE A 243 -23.70 -5.85 7.72
#